data_AF-A0A9X3EPC2-F1
#
_entry.id   AF-A0A9X3EPC2-F1
#
_cell.length_a   1.000
_cell.length_b   1.000
_cell.length_c   1.000
_cell.angle_alpha   90.00
_cell.angle_beta   90.00
_cell.angle_gamma   90.00
#
_symmetry.space_group_name_H-M   'P 1'
#
loop_
_entity.id
_entity.type
_entity.pdbx_description
1 polymer ?
#
loop_
_entity_poly.entity_id
_entity_poly.type
_entity_poly.pdbx_seq_one_letter_code
_entity_poly.pdbx_strand_id
1 'polypeptide(L)' 'MRVQGYTPPPEVIRAVEAIAEAAALDVGGVEYLVDDRDGEIDYYDINALSNFVADAPNVVGLDAFARCVDYLQARWEAGA' A
#
# COMPACT_ATOMS: atom_id res chain seq x y z
N MET A 1 -0.01 16.93 11.62
CA MET A 1 0.37 15.55 11.27
C MET A 1 1.40 15.63 10.16
N ARG A 2 2.54 14.94 10.27
CA ARG A 2 3.58 14.91 9.23
C ARG A 2 3.53 13.54 8.55
N VAL A 3 3.35 13.54 7.24
CA VAL A 3 3.48 12.31 6.43
C VAL A 3 4.96 12.10 6.13
N GLN A 4 5.44 10.88 6.30
CA GLN A 4 6.81 10.50 6.03
C GLN A 4 6.89 9.02 5.68
N GLY A 5 7.93 8.64 4.93
CA GLY A 5 8.21 7.23 4.64
C GLY A 5 8.39 6.42 5.93
N TYR A 6 7.86 5.20 5.90
CA TYR A 6 7.93 4.25 7.00
C TYR A 6 8.02 2.84 6.42
N THR A 7 8.81 1.98 7.05
CA THR A 7 8.86 0.56 6.73
C THR A 7 8.08 -0.18 7.82
N PRO A 8 6.90 -0.73 7.51
CA PRO A 8 6.13 -1.49 8.50
C PRO A 8 6.84 -2.77 8.94
N PRO A 9 6.51 -3.28 10.14
CA PRO A 9 7.00 -4.58 10.59
C PRO A 9 6.56 -5.70 9.62
N PRO A 10 7.34 -6.79 9.52
CA PRO A 10 7.04 -7.89 8.59
C PRO A 10 5.64 -8.50 8.75
N GLU A 11 5.11 -8.55 9.98
CA GLU A 11 3.77 -9.03 10.28
C GLU A 11 2.68 -8.14 9.68
N VAL A 12 2.88 -6.82 9.66
CA VAL A 12 1.94 -5.88 9.05
C VAL A 12 1.96 -6.04 7.53
N ILE A 13 3.15 -6.21 6.95
CA ILE A 13 3.30 -6.45 5.51
C ILE A 13 2.54 -7.72 5.11
N ARG A 14 2.77 -8.84 5.83
CA ARG A 14 2.06 -10.11 5.56
C ARG A 14 0.55 -9.99 5.70
N ALA A 15 0.06 -9.24 6.69
CA ALA A 15 -1.37 -9.03 6.87
C ALA A 15 -1.97 -8.22 5.71
N VAL A 16 -1.29 -7.16 5.26
CA VAL A 16 -1.72 -6.35 4.11
C VAL A 16 -1.71 -7.18 2.82
N GLU A 17 -0.69 -8.01 2.60
CA GLU A 17 -0.62 -8.94 1.46
C GLU A 17 -1.79 -9.94 1.48
N ALA A 18 -2.11 -10.52 2.64
CA ALA A 18 -3.24 -11.44 2.79
C ALA A 18 -4.59 -10.75 2.55
N ILE A 19 -4.75 -9.50 2.99
CA ILE A 19 -5.94 -8.67 2.70
C ILE A 19 -6.06 -8.44 1.20
N ALA A 20 -4.97 -8.04 0.53
CA ALA A 20 -4.96 -7.79 -0.90
C ALA A 20 -5.32 -9.05 -1.71
N GLU A 21 -4.76 -10.20 -1.34
CA GLU A 21 -5.10 -11.49 -1.96
C GLU A 21 -6.58 -11.84 -1.76
N ALA A 22 -7.09 -11.75 -0.53
CA ALA A 22 -8.50 -12.06 -0.22
C ALA A 22 -9.48 -11.11 -0.92
N ALA A 23 -9.07 -9.86 -1.16
CA ALA A 23 -9.85 -8.85 -1.89
C ALA A 23 -9.62 -8.88 -3.41
N ALA A 24 -8.77 -9.79 -3.93
CA ALA A 24 -8.36 -9.86 -5.33
C ALA A 24 -7.83 -8.52 -5.88
N LEU A 25 -7.02 -7.83 -5.07
CA LEU A 25 -6.39 -6.56 -5.43
C LEU A 25 -5.02 -6.80 -6.07
N ASP A 26 -4.90 -6.42 -7.33
CA ASP A 26 -3.61 -6.31 -8.03
C ASP A 26 -2.83 -5.07 -7.59
N VAL A 27 -3.55 -3.94 -7.43
CA VAL A 27 -3.03 -2.64 -7.00
C VAL A 27 -4.07 -1.97 -6.11
N GLY A 28 -3.64 -1.38 -5.00
CA GLY A 28 -4.52 -0.69 -4.06
C GLY A 28 -3.77 -0.13 -2.86
N GLY A 29 -4.51 0.41 -1.90
CA GLY A 29 -4.00 0.86 -0.61
C GLY A 29 -4.76 0.21 0.53
N VAL A 30 -4.05 -0.09 1.62
CA VAL A 30 -4.63 -0.50 2.90
C VAL A 30 -4.15 0.47 3.96
N GLU A 31 -5.09 0.97 4.76
CA GLU A 31 -4.81 1.91 5.84
C GLU A 31 -5.04 1.24 7.18
N TYR A 32 -4.14 1.50 8.12
CA TYR A 32 -4.23 0.99 9.47
C TYR A 32 -3.83 2.03 10.51
N LEU A 33 -4.33 1.87 11.72
CA LEU A 33 -3.93 2.61 12.89
C LEU A 33 -3.29 1.66 13.90
N VAL A 34 -2.38 2.19 14.71
CA VAL A 34 -1.86 1.49 15.90
C VAL A 34 -2.46 2.21 17.11
N ASP A 35 -3.21 1.50 17.92
CA ASP A 35 -3.77 2.04 19.15
C ASP A 35 -2.65 2.27 20.17
N ASP A 36 -2.57 3.47 20.74
CA ASP A 36 -1.51 3.81 21.69
C ASP A 36 -1.70 3.19 23.09
N ARG A 37 -2.91 2.67 23.37
CA ARG A 37 -3.29 2.12 24.67
C ARG A 37 -2.79 0.69 24.86
N ASP A 38 -2.84 -0.11 23.80
CA ASP A 38 -2.51 -1.53 23.81
C ASP A 38 -1.54 -1.97 22.69
N GLY A 39 -1.30 -1.11 21.69
CA GLY A 39 -0.44 -1.41 20.54
C GLY A 39 -1.12 -2.26 19.47
N GLU A 40 -2.44 -2.50 19.57
CA GLU A 40 -3.18 -3.27 18.58
C GLU A 40 -3.30 -2.53 17.25
N ILE A 41 -3.43 -3.30 16.17
CA ILE A 41 -3.49 -2.77 14.80
C ILE A 41 -4.90 -2.92 14.24
N ASP A 42 -5.50 -1.78 13.90
CA ASP A 42 -6.81 -1.72 13.25
C ASP A 42 -6.67 -1.39 11.77
N TYR A 43 -6.92 -2.37 10.90
CA TYR A 43 -7.04 -2.17 9.45
C TYR A 43 -8.45 -1.69 9.11
N TYR A 44 -8.59 -0.46 8.63
CA TYR A 44 -9.89 0.19 8.56
C TYR A 44 -10.32 0.63 7.16
N ASP A 45 -9.38 0.73 6.21
CA ASP A 45 -9.71 1.08 4.83
C ASP A 45 -8.93 0.23 3.83
N ILE A 46 -9.62 -0.28 2.82
CA ILE A 46 -9.10 -1.16 1.76
C ILE A 46 -9.61 -0.61 0.43
N ASN A 47 -8.73 0.06 -0.31
CA ASN A 47 -9.09 0.84 -1.50
C ASN A 47 -8.35 0.36 -2.74
N ALA A 48 -9.10 -0.12 -3.75
CA ALA A 48 -8.54 -0.42 -5.07
C ALA A 48 -8.12 0.85 -5.84
N LEU A 49 -8.78 1.98 -5.58
CA LEU A 49 -8.57 3.26 -6.26
C LEU A 49 -8.13 4.36 -5.29
N SER A 50 -7.23 4.03 -4.37
CA SER A 50 -6.73 4.98 -3.38
C SER A 50 -5.98 6.14 -4.04
N ASN A 51 -6.08 7.32 -3.43
CA ASN A 51 -5.25 8.45 -3.82
C ASN A 51 -3.82 8.22 -3.32
N PHE A 52 -2.83 8.50 -4.15
CA PHE A 52 -1.43 8.46 -3.72
C PHE A 52 -1.00 9.75 -3.02
N VAL A 53 0.04 9.63 -2.18
CA VAL A 53 0.65 10.75 -1.48
C VAL A 53 1.13 11.80 -2.50
N ALA A 54 0.80 13.07 -2.28
CA ALA A 54 1.32 14.15 -3.11
C ALA A 54 2.85 14.28 -2.93
N ASP A 55 3.58 14.44 -4.05
CA ASP A 55 5.05 14.49 -4.05
C ASP A 55 5.70 13.25 -3.40
N ALA A 56 5.12 12.06 -3.64
CA ALA A 56 5.50 10.81 -2.99
C ALA A 56 7.01 10.49 -3.02
N PRO A 57 7.77 10.72 -4.11
CA PRO A 57 9.22 10.46 -4.10
C PRO A 57 9.97 11.25 -3.03
N ASN A 58 9.57 12.51 -2.76
CA ASN A 58 10.21 13.35 -1.75
C ASN A 58 9.64 13.12 -0.35
N VAL A 59 8.36 12.76 -0.23
CA VAL A 59 7.68 12.60 1.07
C VAL A 59 7.88 11.20 1.65
N VAL A 60 7.69 10.16 0.84
CA VAL A 60 7.73 8.75 1.27
C VAL A 60 8.82 7.91 0.60
N GLY A 61 9.59 8.48 -0.33
CA GLY A 61 10.68 7.78 -1.00
C GLY A 61 10.22 6.73 -2.02
N LEU A 62 8.94 6.77 -2.43
CA LEU A 62 8.33 5.79 -3.31
C LEU A 62 7.43 6.50 -4.33
N ASP A 63 7.64 6.23 -5.62
CA ASP A 63 6.69 6.60 -6.67
C ASP A 63 5.75 5.43 -6.97
N ALA A 64 4.55 5.46 -6.40
CA ALA A 64 3.54 4.43 -6.62
C ALA A 64 2.98 4.45 -8.05
N PHE A 65 2.96 5.61 -8.72
CA PHE A 65 2.51 5.71 -10.10
C PHE A 65 3.50 5.02 -11.03
N ALA A 66 4.80 5.30 -10.88
CA ALA A 66 5.84 4.66 -11.70
C ALA A 66 5.78 3.12 -11.56
N ARG A 67 5.68 2.61 -10.33
CA ARG A 67 5.54 1.15 -10.08
C ARG A 67 4.28 0.55 -10.69
N CYS A 68 3.17 1.29 -10.65
CA CYS A 68 1.92 0.83 -11.27
C CYS A 68 2.07 0.73 -12.79
N VAL A 69 2.71 1.72 -13.44
CA VAL A 69 3.01 1.68 -14.87
C VAL A 69 3.90 0.48 -15.22
N ASP A 70 4.97 0.25 -14.45
CA ASP A 70 5.88 -0.89 -14.65
C ASP A 70 5.12 -2.23 -14.55
N TYR A 71 4.24 -2.36 -13.55
CA TYR A 71 3.39 -3.54 -13.38
C TYR A 71 2.45 -3.76 -14.57
N LEU A 72 1.77 -2.71 -15.04
CA LEU A 72 0.86 -2.79 -16.17
C LEU A 72 1.59 -3.14 -17.47
N GLN A 73 2.77 -2.58 -17.69
CA GLN A 73 3.61 -2.91 -18.83
C GLN A 73 4.03 -4.39 -18.79
N ALA A 74 4.49 -4.88 -17.65
CA ALA A 74 4.87 -6.28 -17.49
C ALA A 74 3.69 -7.23 -17.76
N ARG A 75 2.49 -6.89 -17.30
CA ARG A 75 1.27 -7.65 -17.61
C ARG A 75 0.94 -7.66 -19.11
N TRP A 76 1.02 -6.51 -19.75
CA TRP A 76 0.77 -6.39 -21.19
C TRP A 76 1.75 -7.26 -22.00
N GLU A 77 3.04 -7.20 -21.68
CA GLU A 77 4.08 -8.01 -22.34
C GLU A 77 3.91 -9.51 -22.07
N ALA A 78 3.41 -9.89 -20.90
CA ALA A 78 3.11 -11.28 -20.54
C ALA A 78 1.85 -11.84 -21.24
N GLY A 79 1.17 -11.03 -22.07
CA GLY A 79 -0.01 -11.46 -22.82
C GLY A 79 -1.30 -11.45 -22.00
N ALA A 80 -1.40 -10.52 -21.03
CA ALA A 80 -2.69 -10.17 -20.43
C ALA A 80 -3.72 -9.74 -21.48
#